data_AF-A0A6L9M106-F1
#
_entry.id   AF-A0A6L9M106-F1
#
_cell.length_a   1.000
_cell.length_b   1.000
_cell.length_c   1.000
_cell.angle_alpha   90.00
_cell.angle_beta   90.00
_cell.angle_gamma   90.00
#
_symmetry.space_group_name_H-M   'P 1'
#
loop_
_entity.id
_entity.type
_entity.pdbx_description
1 polymer ?
#
loop_
_entity_poly.entity_id
_entity_poly.type
_entity_poly.pdbx_seq_one_letter_code
_entity_poly.pdbx_strand_id
1 'polypeptide(L)'
;MDQFETIRKKQLAFALSVGIPYFAGVIGIFLLVYLAGETVARISIMGFPLHYWLVAIAIYPITWVLFIWYVHKANAMEDDIARKLKGEK
;
A
#
# COMPACT_ATOMS: atom_id res chain seq x y z
N MET A 1 0.70 -7.48 -30.08
CA MET A 1 0.08 -7.17 -28.77
C MET A 1 -0.09 -5.68 -28.68
N ASP A 2 -1.28 -5.22 -28.31
CA ASP A 2 -1.61 -3.79 -28.29
C ASP A 2 -0.74 -3.07 -27.25
N GLN A 3 -0.14 -1.92 -27.60
CA GLN A 3 0.79 -1.20 -26.72
C GLN A 3 0.11 -0.85 -25.38
N PHE A 4 -1.19 -0.54 -25.43
CA PHE A 4 -2.06 -0.30 -24.28
C PHE A 4 -2.18 -1.49 -23.33
N GLU A 5 -2.19 -2.72 -23.85
CA GLU A 5 -2.30 -3.92 -23.04
C GLU A 5 -1.01 -4.19 -22.26
N THR A 6 0.14 -3.91 -22.88
CA THR A 6 1.45 -4.02 -22.24
C THR A 6 1.61 -2.99 -21.11
N ILE A 7 1.08 -1.79 -21.30
CA ILE A 7 1.06 -0.71 -20.30
C ILE A 7 0.19 -1.09 -19.11
N ARG A 8 -1.04 -1.55 -19.34
CA ARG A 8 -1.95 -2.00 -18.28
C ARG A 8 -1.35 -3.14 -17.46
N LYS A 9 -0.67 -4.09 -18.11
CA LYS A 9 0.04 -5.18 -17.40
C LYS A 9 1.16 -4.66 -16.50
N LYS A 10 1.93 -3.64 -16.93
CA LYS A 10 2.98 -3.02 -16.10
C LYS A 10 2.39 -2.24 -14.92
N GLN A 11 1.35 -1.45 -15.14
CA GLN A 11 0.64 -0.74 -14.05
C GLN A 11 0.03 -1.71 -13.05
N LEU A 12 -0.62 -2.78 -13.52
CA LEU A 12 -1.18 -3.82 -12.67
C LEU A 12 -0.10 -4.57 -11.87
N ALA A 13 1.00 -4.95 -12.52
CA ALA A 13 2.12 -5.61 -11.86
C ALA A 13 2.75 -4.71 -10.79
N PHE A 14 2.89 -3.40 -11.08
CA PHE A 14 3.37 -2.44 -10.10
C PHE A 14 2.39 -2.29 -8.92
N ALA A 15 1.10 -2.14 -9.19
CA ALA A 15 0.05 -2.09 -8.17
C ALA A 15 0.06 -3.34 -7.28
N LEU A 16 0.16 -4.54 -7.85
CA LEU A 16 0.26 -5.80 -7.12
C LEU A 16 1.53 -5.89 -6.27
N SER A 17 2.67 -5.46 -6.82
CA SER A 17 3.96 -5.50 -6.12
C SER A 17 4.00 -4.62 -4.86
N VAL A 18 3.16 -3.59 -4.80
CA VAL A 18 3.08 -2.66 -3.66
C VAL A 18 1.90 -3.01 -2.76
N GLY A 19 0.75 -3.34 -3.35
CA GLY A 19 -0.49 -3.65 -2.65
C GLY A 19 -0.39 -4.96 -1.85
N ILE A 20 0.13 -6.04 -2.45
CA ILE A 20 0.20 -7.35 -1.78
C ILE A 20 1.03 -7.27 -0.48
N PRO A 21 2.27 -6.74 -0.47
CA PRO A 21 3.04 -6.63 0.76
C PRO A 21 2.38 -5.73 1.80
N TYR A 22 1.76 -4.62 1.37
CA TYR A 22 1.05 -3.73 2.28
C TYR A 22 -0.14 -4.44 2.95
N PHE A 23 -1.01 -5.08 2.16
CA PHE A 23 -2.15 -5.83 2.70
C PHE A 23 -1.71 -6.98 3.61
N ALA A 24 -0.68 -7.73 3.21
CA ALA A 24 -0.10 -8.78 4.03
C ALA A 24 0.45 -8.24 5.36
N GLY A 25 1.10 -7.07 5.34
CA GLY A 25 1.59 -6.39 6.56
C GLY A 25 0.46 -5.97 7.49
N VAL A 26 -0.60 -5.36 6.95
CA VAL A 26 -1.79 -4.97 7.74
C VAL A 26 -2.42 -6.20 8.39
N ILE A 27 -2.69 -7.25 7.61
CA ILE A 27 -3.27 -8.51 8.12
C ILE A 27 -2.34 -9.14 9.18
N GLY A 28 -1.04 -9.14 8.94
CA GLY A 28 -0.03 -9.65 9.87
C GLY A 28 -0.05 -8.91 11.22
N ILE A 29 -0.20 -7.58 11.22
CA ILE A 29 -0.32 -6.79 12.45
C ILE A 29 -1.58 -7.17 13.22
N PHE A 30 -2.72 -7.31 12.55
CA PHE A 30 -3.96 -7.75 13.19
C PHE A 30 -3.86 -9.16 13.79
N LEU A 31 -3.25 -10.09 13.04
CA LEU A 31 -2.97 -11.44 13.53
C LEU A 31 -2.01 -11.43 14.73
N LEU A 32 -0.95 -10.62 14.70
CA LEU A 32 -0.01 -10.49 15.81
C LEU A 32 -0.69 -9.97 17.08
N VAL A 33 -1.54 -8.97 16.96
CA VAL A 33 -2.35 -8.48 18.09
C VAL A 33 -3.25 -9.60 18.63
N TYR A 34 -3.91 -10.35 17.74
CA TYR A 34 -4.80 -11.44 18.14
C TYR A 34 -4.05 -12.56 18.87
N LEU A 35 -2.85 -12.89 18.40
CA LEU A 35 -1.94 -13.88 19.01
C LEU A 35 -1.26 -13.39 20.29
N ALA A 36 -1.07 -12.07 20.46
CA ALA A 36 -0.41 -11.49 21.63
C ALA A 36 -1.20 -11.63 22.95
N GLY A 37 -2.40 -12.23 22.89
CA GLY A 37 -3.13 -12.74 24.03
C GLY A 37 -4.04 -11.71 24.72
N GLU A 38 -4.85 -12.21 25.67
CA GLU A 38 -5.87 -11.41 26.37
C GLU A 38 -5.33 -10.14 27.01
N THR A 39 -4.06 -10.11 27.40
CA THR A 39 -3.42 -8.96 28.04
C THR A 39 -3.37 -7.74 27.13
N VAL A 40 -3.04 -7.89 25.84
CA VAL A 40 -2.99 -6.79 24.87
C VAL A 40 -4.40 -6.36 24.47
N ALA A 41 -5.33 -7.32 24.38
CA ALA A 41 -6.74 -7.06 24.06
C ALA A 41 -7.47 -6.28 25.17
N ARG A 42 -7.06 -6.45 26.43
CA ARG A 42 -7.64 -5.74 27.59
C ARG A 42 -7.11 -4.32 27.79
N ILE A 43 -6.00 -3.96 27.15
CA ILE A 43 -5.48 -2.59 27.22
C ILE A 43 -6.36 -1.69 26.35
N SER A 44 -7.08 -0.78 27.00
CA SER A 44 -7.82 0.27 26.32
C SER A 44 -7.16 1.62 26.58
N ILE A 45 -6.98 2.39 25.52
CA ILE A 45 -6.51 3.77 25.57
C ILE A 45 -7.67 4.66 25.12
N MET A 46 -8.09 5.58 25.98
CA MET A 46 -9.24 6.47 25.74
C MET A 46 -10.53 5.73 25.34
N GLY A 47 -10.78 4.53 25.90
CA GLY A 47 -11.96 3.73 25.61
C GLY A 47 -11.88 2.92 24.31
N PHE A 48 -10.78 3.01 23.56
CA PHE A 48 -10.54 2.18 22.38
C PHE A 48 -9.49 1.11 22.67
N PRO A 49 -9.65 -0.12 22.13
CA PRO A 49 -8.65 -1.16 22.27
C PRO A 49 -7.29 -0.72 21.69
N LEU A 50 -6.20 -1.15 22.32
CA LEU A 50 -4.82 -0.81 21.92
C LEU A 50 -4.53 -1.07 20.44
N HIS A 51 -5.15 -2.08 19.85
CA HIS A 51 -4.95 -2.42 18.44
C HIS A 51 -5.50 -1.38 17.46
N TYR A 52 -6.55 -0.65 17.82
CA TYR A 52 -7.04 0.48 17.01
C TYR A 52 -6.01 1.60 16.99
N TRP A 53 -5.34 1.85 18.12
CA TRP A 53 -4.25 2.82 18.21
C TRP A 53 -3.01 2.39 17.44
N LEU A 54 -2.66 1.10 17.48
CA LEU A 54 -1.59 0.56 16.64
C LEU A 54 -1.89 0.75 15.15
N VAL A 55 -3.12 0.52 14.71
CA VAL A 55 -3.52 0.80 13.31
C VAL A 55 -3.45 2.30 13.02
N ALA A 56 -4.00 3.14 13.89
CA ALA A 56 -4.07 4.58 13.68
C ALA A 56 -2.69 5.26 13.67
N ILE A 57 -1.75 4.83 14.53
CA ILE A 57 -0.43 5.46 14.65
C ILE A 57 0.61 4.77 13.78
N ALA A 58 0.60 3.44 13.67
CA ALA A 58 1.60 2.73 12.87
C ALA A 58 1.17 2.62 11.41
N ILE A 59 -0.05 2.14 11.14
CA ILE A 59 -0.47 1.86 9.77
C ILE A 59 -0.76 3.16 9.02
N TYR A 60 -1.55 4.08 9.58
CA TYR A 60 -2.01 5.26 8.85
C TYR A 60 -0.88 6.15 8.27
N PRO A 61 0.19 6.50 9.03
CA PRO A 61 1.30 7.26 8.46
C PRO A 61 2.09 6.47 7.41
N ILE A 62 2.27 5.16 7.64
CA ILE A 62 2.91 4.27 6.67
C ILE A 62 2.10 4.26 5.37
N THR A 63 0.77 4.12 5.45
CA THR A 63 -0.13 4.17 4.29
C THR A 63 0.03 5.47 3.52
N TRP A 64 0.08 6.61 4.23
CA TRP A 64 0.27 7.92 3.62
C TRP A 64 1.59 8.03 2.87
N VAL A 65 2.70 7.62 3.49
CA VAL A 65 4.03 7.64 2.85
C VAL A 65 4.05 6.71 1.63
N LEU A 66 3.50 5.50 1.76
CA LEU A 66 3.38 4.54 0.66
C LEU A 66 2.54 5.08 -0.48
N PHE A 67 1.43 5.75 -0.16
CA PHE A 67 0.54 6.33 -1.15
C PHE A 67 1.20 7.47 -1.92
N ILE A 68 1.85 8.40 -1.21
CA ILE A 68 2.62 9.50 -1.84
C ILE A 68 3.68 8.92 -2.79
N TRP A 69 4.45 7.94 -2.33
CA TRP A 69 5.48 7.31 -3.14
C TRP A 69 4.91 6.56 -4.35
N TYR A 70 3.83 5.81 -4.14
CA TYR A 70 3.15 5.05 -5.18
C TYR A 70 2.61 5.95 -6.29
N VAL A 71 1.93 7.06 -5.93
CA VAL A 71 1.37 8.01 -6.90
C VAL A 71 2.49 8.68 -7.72
N HIS A 72 3.57 9.12 -7.07
CA HIS A 72 4.71 9.68 -7.79
C HIS A 72 5.30 8.70 -8.80
N LYS A 73 5.46 7.43 -8.39
CA LYS A 73 6.03 6.41 -9.28
C LYS A 73 5.08 6.02 -10.41
N ALA A 74 3.77 5.98 -10.15
CA ALA A 74 2.76 5.72 -11.16
C ALA A 74 2.73 6.84 -12.22
N ASN A 75 2.75 8.11 -11.79
CA ASN A 75 2.79 9.25 -12.69
C ASN A 75 4.07 9.27 -13.54
N ALA A 76 5.23 8.99 -12.94
CA ALA A 76 6.50 8.90 -13.67
C ALA A 76 6.47 7.78 -14.74
N MET A 77 5.73 6.69 -14.48
CA MET A 77 5.53 5.61 -15.46
C MET A 77 4.68 6.08 -16.63
N GLU A 78 3.62 6.85 -16.39
CA GLU A 78 2.78 7.46 -17.45
C GLU A 78 3.56 8.50 -18.27
N ASP A 79 4.41 9.31 -17.62
CA ASP A 79 5.25 10.32 -18.29
C ASP A 79 6.30 9.70 -19.22
N ASP A 80 6.99 8.63 -18.79
CA ASP A 80 7.96 7.93 -19.65
C ASP A 80 7.28 7.28 -20.86
N ILE A 81 6.03 6.80 -20.69
CA ILE A 81 5.20 6.26 -21.77
C ILE A 81 4.81 7.38 -22.75
N ALA A 82 4.33 8.53 -22.25
CA ALA A 82 3.94 9.66 -23.07
C ALA A 82 5.13 10.20 -23.89
N ARG A 83 6.34 10.18 -23.32
CA ARG A 83 7.57 10.59 -24.01
C ARG A 83 7.95 9.62 -25.14
N LYS A 84 7.84 8.30 -24.91
CA LYS A 84 8.10 7.28 -25.94
C LYS A 84 7.13 7.37 -27.12
N LEU A 85 5.84 7.59 -26.84
CA LEU A 85 4.82 7.80 -27.88
C LEU A 85 5.02 9.10 -28.68
N LYS A 86 5.54 10.16 -28.07
CA LYS A 86 5.85 11.42 -28.78
C LYS A 86 7.16 11.39 -29.56
N GLY A 87 8.12 10.54 -29.17
CA GLY A 87 9.42 10.38 -29.82
C GLY A 87 9.41 9.52 -31.09
N GLU A 88 8.31 8.79 -31.36
CA GLU A 88 8.09 8.07 -32.63
C GLU A 88 7.43 8.94 -33.73
N LYS A 89 7.62 10.27 -33.68
CA LYS A 89 7.25 11.18 -34.77
C LYS A 89 8.48 11.76 -35.46
#